data_AF-A0A442T2J3-F1
#
_entry.id   AF-A0A442T2J3-F1
#
_cell.length_a   1.000
_cell.length_b   1.000
_cell.length_c   1.000
_cell.angle_alpha   90.00
_cell.angle_beta   90.00
_cell.angle_gamma   90.00
#
_symmetry.space_group_name_H-M   'P 1'
#
loop_
_entity.id
_entity.type
_entity.pdbx_description
1 polymer ?
#
loop_
_entity_poly.entity_id
_entity_poly.type
_entity_poly.pdbx_seq_one_letter_code
_entity_poly.pdbx_strand_id
1 'polypeptide(L)' 'MLHSPIVAGGGVEPSPIRLRVLSLGAGVQSTTLALMAAHGHFGPLDCAIFADTGWEPAAVYE' A
#
# COMPACT_ATOMS: atom_id res chain seq x y z
N MET A 1 10.48 -13.58 7.71
CA MET A 1 9.49 -12.75 6.98
C MET A 1 8.14 -12.99 7.63
N LEU A 2 7.60 -12.00 8.33
CA LEU A 2 6.37 -12.15 9.10
C LEU A 2 5.19 -12.13 8.12
N HIS A 3 4.75 -13.31 7.67
CA HIS A 3 3.47 -13.45 7.00
C HIS A 3 2.40 -13.23 8.06
N SER A 4 1.71 -12.09 8.03
CA SER A 4 0.53 -11.89 8.86
C SER A 4 -0.59 -12.73 8.25
N PRO A 5 -1.03 -13.84 8.87
CA PRO A 5 -2.20 -14.52 8.39
C PRO A 5 -3.38 -13.54 8.47
N ILE A 6 -4.17 -13.47 7.41
CA ILE A 6 -5.44 -12.73 7.45
C ILE A 6 -6.33 -13.49 8.43
N VAL A 7 -6.45 -13.00 9.66
CA VAL A 7 -7.43 -13.50 10.62
C VAL A 7 -8.79 -12.97 10.18
N ALA A 8 -9.70 -13.88 9.85
CA ALA A 8 -11.08 -13.55 9.54
C ALA A 8 -11.74 -12.94 10.79
N GLY A 9 -11.90 -11.61 10.80
CA GLY A 9 -12.82 -10.95 11.74
C GLY A 9 -14.25 -11.41 11.46
N GLY A 10 -15.07 -11.52 12.51
CA GLY A 10 -16.42 -12.15 12.49
C GLY A 10 -17.50 -11.43 11.68
N GLY A 11 -17.29 -11.26 10.37
CA GLY A 11 -18.26 -10.90 9.33
C GLY A 11 -17.98 -11.79 8.12
N VAL A 12 -18.91 -12.69 7.82
CA VAL A 12 -18.60 -14.09 7.50
C VAL A 12 -18.20 -14.41 6.05
N GLU A 13 -18.17 -13.47 5.10
CA GLU A 13 -17.65 -13.77 3.74
C GLU A 13 -16.76 -12.64 3.23
N PRO A 14 -15.51 -12.92 2.78
CA PRO A 14 -14.70 -11.91 2.13
C PRO A 14 -15.42 -11.44 0.87
N SER A 15 -15.42 -10.11 0.64
CA SER A 15 -15.89 -9.54 -0.62
C SER A 15 -15.28 -10.32 -1.81
N PRO A 16 -16.05 -10.66 -2.84
CA PRO A 16 -15.50 -11.30 -4.05
C PRO A 16 -14.43 -10.43 -4.71
N ILE A 17 -14.46 -9.12 -4.44
CA ILE A 17 -13.46 -8.16 -4.86
C ILE A 17 -12.33 -8.13 -3.82
N ARG A 18 -11.17 -8.64 -4.21
CA ARG A 18 -9.93 -8.59 -3.42
C ARG A 18 -8.95 -7.63 -4.10
N LEU A 19 -8.84 -6.41 -3.57
CA LEU A 19 -7.86 -5.44 -4.03
C LEU A 19 -6.53 -5.61 -3.29
N ARG A 20 -5.43 -5.57 -4.05
CA ARG A 20 -4.06 -5.47 -3.56
C ARG A 20 -3.58 -4.04 -3.74
N VAL A 21 -3.75 -3.25 -2.69
CA VAL A 21 -3.44 -1.82 -2.70
C VAL A 21 -2.14 -1.56 -1.96
N LEU A 22 -1.28 -0.72 -2.54
CA LEU A 22 -0.13 -0.17 -1.82
C LEU A 22 -0.57 1.07 -1.04
N SER A 23 -0.41 1.03 0.28
CA SER A 23 -0.42 2.25 1.10
C SER A 23 0.87 3.03 0.82
N LEU A 24 0.75 4.12 0.06
CA LEU A 24 1.86 4.94 -0.39
C LEU A 24 1.98 6.14 0.55
N GLY A 25 3.10 6.24 1.26
CA GLY A 25 3.41 7.41 2.09
C GLY A 25 4.37 8.40 1.41
N ALA A 26 4.72 8.16 0.14
CA ALA A 26 5.72 8.91 -0.64
C ALA A 26 7.16 8.96 -0.06
N GLY A 27 7.38 8.44 1.16
CA GLY A 27 8.71 8.20 1.72
C GLY A 27 9.45 7.03 1.04
N VAL A 28 10.76 6.98 1.28
CA VAL A 28 11.72 6.05 0.65
C VAL A 28 11.22 4.61 0.56
N GLN A 29 10.69 4.05 1.64
CA GLN A 29 10.30 2.62 1.69
C GLN A 29 9.10 2.32 0.78
N SER A 30 8.03 3.13 0.90
CA SER A 30 6.83 2.94 0.11
C SER A 30 7.07 3.22 -1.38
N THR A 31 7.93 4.20 -1.69
CA THR A 31 8.36 4.49 -3.06
C THR A 31 9.22 3.37 -3.64
N THR A 32 10.08 2.75 -2.83
CA THR A 32 10.84 1.56 -3.24
C THR A 32 9.90 0.43 -3.62
N LEU A 33 8.86 0.16 -2.81
CA LEU A 33 7.87 -0.86 -3.15
C LEU A 33 7.08 -0.52 -4.42
N ALA A 34 6.71 0.75 -4.62
CA ALA A 34 6.03 1.19 -5.83
C ALA A 34 6.88 0.93 -7.09
N LEU A 35 8.18 1.25 -7.04
CA LEU A 35 9.12 0.99 -8.12
C LEU A 35 9.33 -0.51 -8.34
N MET A 36 9.52 -1.28 -7.27
CA MET A 36 9.63 -2.74 -7.36
C MET A 36 8.38 -3.38 -7.97
N ALA A 37 7.19 -2.87 -7.66
CA ALA A 37 5.94 -3.31 -8.30
C ALA A 37 5.92 -2.95 -9.80
N ALA A 38 6.30 -1.73 -10.16
CA ALA A 38 6.40 -1.29 -11.55
C ALA A 38 7.43 -2.11 -12.37
N HIS A 39 8.48 -2.61 -11.71
CA HIS A 39 9.48 -3.49 -12.30
C HIS A 39 9.11 -5.00 -12.18
N GLY A 40 7.93 -5.35 -11.65
CA GLY A 40 7.45 -6.72 -11.61
C GLY A 40 8.13 -7.65 -10.60
N HIS A 41 8.77 -7.11 -9.56
CA HIS A 41 9.46 -7.92 -8.53
C HIS A 41 8.49 -8.72 -7.63
N PHE A 42 7.20 -8.40 -7.64
CA PHE A 42 6.15 -9.16 -6.97
C PHE A 42 4.83 -9.04 -7.73
N GLY A 43 3.82 -9.83 -7.34
CA GLY A 43 2.54 -9.86 -8.05
C GLY A 43 1.83 -8.49 -8.08
N PRO A 44 0.95 -8.25 -9.06
CA PRO A 44 0.44 -6.92 -9.39
C PRO A 44 -0.29 -6.24 -8.23
N LEU A 45 -0.18 -4.92 -8.21
CA LEU A 45 -0.98 -4.01 -7.39
C LEU A 45 -2.11 -3.45 -8.25
N ASP A 46 -3.30 -3.31 -7.69
CA ASP A 46 -4.43 -2.70 -8.39
C ASP A 46 -4.33 -1.17 -8.40
N CYS A 47 -3.83 -0.61 -7.29
CA CYS A 47 -3.55 0.82 -7.17
C CYS A 47 -2.59 1.10 -6.00
N ALA A 48 -2.15 2.35 -5.91
CA ALA A 48 -1.53 2.93 -4.74
C ALA A 48 -2.42 4.06 -4.21
N ILE A 49 -2.58 4.15 -2.89
CA ILE A 49 -3.33 5.22 -2.24
C ILE A 49 -2.36 6.06 -1.43
N PHE A 50 -2.33 7.37 -1.71
CA PHE A 50 -1.62 8.38 -0.94
C PHE A 50 -2.64 9.23 -0.17
N ALA A 51 -2.36 9.51 1.09
CA ALA A 51 -3.20 10.33 1.96
C ALA A 51 -2.38 11.49 2.52
N ASP A 52 -2.62 12.68 1.97
CA ASP A 52 -2.02 13.92 2.45
C ASP A 52 -2.88 14.51 3.58
N THR A 53 -2.29 14.62 4.77
CA THR A 53 -2.94 15.23 5.94
C THR A 53 -2.62 16.71 6.10
N GLY A 54 -1.70 17.26 5.30
CA GLY A 54 -1.19 18.62 5.45
C GLY A 54 -0.14 18.78 6.55
N TRP A 55 0.41 17.70 7.11
CA TRP A 55 1.34 17.73 8.25
C TRP A 55 2.83 17.50 7.92
N GLU A 56 3.18 17.23 6.66
CA GLU A 56 4.59 17.14 6.26
C GLU A 56 5.34 18.47 6.43
N PRO A 57 6.67 18.45 6.59
CA PRO A 57 7.49 19.67 6.60
C PRO A 57 7.31 20.48 5.32
N ALA A 58 7.38 21.81 5.40
CA ALA A 58 7.21 22.71 4.25
C ALA A 58 8.06 22.30 3.03
N ALA A 59 9.30 21.88 3.24
CA ALA A 59 10.22 21.41 2.20
C ALA A 59 9.74 20.16 1.42
N VAL A 60 8.68 19.47 1.87
CA VAL A 60 8.04 18.36 1.15
C VAL A 60 7.00 18.86 0.15
N TYR A 61 6.37 19.99 0.44
CA TYR A 61 5.33 20.60 -0.42
C TYR A 61 5.87 21.67 -1.38
N GLU A 62 7.05 22.22 -1.09
CA GLU A 62 7.74 23.23 -1.90
C GLU A 62 8.50 22.64 -3.11
#